data_AF-A0A6G1RV94-F1
#
_entry.id   AF-A0A6G1RV94-F1
#
_cell.length_a   1.000
_cell.length_b   1.000
_cell.length_c   1.000
_cell.angle_alpha   90.00
_cell.angle_beta   90.00
_cell.angle_gamma   90.00
#
_symmetry.space_group_name_H-M   'P 1'
#
loop_
_entity.id
_entity.type
_entity.pdbx_description
1 polymer ?
#
loop_
_entity_poly.entity_id
_entity_poly.type
_entity_poly.pdbx_seq_one_letter_code
_entity_poly.pdbx_strand_id
1 'polypeptide(L)'
;QENKPSRVKGDIGHYTDGNSAPLVHCVRLLSASFLLTGEKGALVPDRDVRVSVKALAVSCVGAAVALYPESFFSKLYKTPLEAMGGEYEEQYVSDILNYIDHGDPQIRGATAILCGTIVNSILTKSRFDVEKWLINVRTSTGNLFSLVDCIPLLQKTLKDESSVTCKLACTAVRHCIMSLCSSSYSELGLQLIV
;
A
#
# COMPACT_ATOMS: atom_id res chain seq x y z
N GLN A 1 20.50 -23.48 -14.14
CA GLN A 1 20.21 -22.12 -13.65
C GLN A 1 19.89 -22.26 -12.18
N GLU A 2 20.82 -21.93 -11.29
CA GLU A 2 20.55 -21.94 -9.85
C GLU A 2 19.48 -20.88 -9.58
N ASN A 3 18.28 -21.33 -9.20
CA ASN A 3 17.23 -20.46 -8.69
C ASN A 3 17.80 -19.76 -7.46
N LYS A 4 18.01 -18.43 -7.57
CA LYS A 4 18.17 -17.60 -6.37
C LYS A 4 17.05 -18.00 -5.40
N PRO A 5 17.34 -18.26 -4.12
CA PRO A 5 16.31 -18.58 -3.16
C PRO A 5 15.24 -17.48 -3.22
N SER A 6 13.99 -17.89 -3.44
CA SER A 6 12.86 -16.98 -3.43
C SER A 6 12.86 -16.23 -2.11
N ARG A 7 12.77 -14.89 -2.16
CA ARG A 7 12.76 -14.04 -0.96
C ARG A 7 11.46 -14.15 -0.17
N VAL A 8 10.44 -14.73 -0.80
CA VAL A 8 9.12 -14.96 -0.22
C VAL A 8 9.26 -16.04 0.86
N LYS A 9 8.99 -15.69 2.12
CA LYS A 9 9.23 -16.55 3.29
C LYS A 9 8.06 -17.48 3.64
N GLY A 10 6.90 -17.32 2.99
CA GLY A 10 5.68 -18.08 3.29
C GLY A 10 4.70 -18.15 2.13
N ASP A 11 3.54 -18.79 2.34
CA ASP A 11 2.51 -18.94 1.30
C ASP A 11 1.82 -17.59 1.01
N ILE A 12 1.99 -17.08 -0.22
CA ILE A 12 1.31 -15.88 -0.72
C ILE A 12 0.08 -16.23 -1.59
N GLY A 13 -0.21 -17.51 -1.77
CA GLY A 13 -1.24 -18.04 -2.67
C GLY A 13 -0.79 -18.17 -4.11
N HIS A 14 -1.75 -18.40 -4.99
CA HIS A 14 -1.54 -18.51 -6.43
C HIS A 14 -2.54 -17.67 -7.23
N TYR A 15 -2.18 -17.23 -8.42
CA TYR A 15 -3.06 -16.41 -9.28
C TYR A 15 -4.30 -17.16 -9.80
N THR A 16 -4.34 -18.48 -9.65
CA THR A 16 -5.49 -19.33 -10.01
C THR A 16 -6.33 -19.74 -8.79
N ASP A 17 -6.06 -19.20 -7.60
CA ASP A 17 -6.84 -19.49 -6.40
C ASP A 17 -8.27 -18.98 -6.59
N GLY A 18 -9.25 -19.88 -6.69
CA GLY A 18 -10.65 -19.52 -6.98
C GLY A 18 -11.37 -18.71 -5.90
N ASN A 19 -10.74 -18.51 -4.74
CA ASN A 19 -11.29 -17.76 -3.60
C ASN A 19 -10.83 -16.29 -3.55
N SER A 20 -9.98 -15.83 -4.47
CA SER A 20 -9.49 -14.46 -4.49
C SER A 20 -9.20 -13.96 -5.90
N ALA A 21 -9.28 -12.65 -6.12
CA ALA A 21 -8.91 -12.07 -7.41
C ALA A 21 -7.38 -12.24 -7.65
N PRO A 22 -6.92 -12.50 -8.89
CA PRO A 22 -5.50 -12.64 -9.20
C PRO A 22 -4.63 -11.45 -8.78
N LEU A 23 -5.20 -10.24 -8.73
CA LEU A 23 -4.51 -9.04 -8.26
C LEU A 23 -4.12 -9.10 -6.78
N VAL A 24 -4.82 -9.87 -5.95
CA VAL A 24 -4.43 -10.11 -4.55
C VAL A 24 -3.09 -10.85 -4.50
N HIS A 25 -2.96 -11.93 -5.28
CA HIS A 25 -1.70 -12.66 -5.39
C HIS A 25 -0.59 -11.78 -5.98
N CYS A 26 -0.87 -11.01 -7.04
CA CYS A 26 0.10 -10.10 -7.66
C CYS A 26 0.66 -9.08 -6.65
N VAL A 27 -0.22 -8.43 -5.88
CA VAL A 27 0.17 -7.46 -4.86
C VAL A 27 0.98 -8.13 -3.75
N ARG A 28 0.56 -9.30 -3.25
CA ARG A 28 1.35 -10.05 -2.25
C ARG A 28 2.73 -10.45 -2.78
N LEU A 29 2.81 -10.91 -4.03
CA LEU A 29 4.06 -11.30 -4.67
C LEU A 29 5.04 -10.12 -4.76
N LEU A 30 4.59 -8.98 -5.27
CA LEU A 30 5.40 -7.76 -5.34
C LEU A 30 5.85 -7.31 -3.95
N SER A 31 4.93 -7.35 -2.98
CA SER A 31 5.18 -6.94 -1.60
C SER A 31 6.23 -7.83 -0.93
N ALA A 32 6.01 -9.15 -0.90
CA ALA A 32 6.88 -10.12 -0.23
C ALA A 32 8.24 -10.28 -0.93
N SER A 33 8.33 -9.99 -2.23
CA SER A 33 9.59 -10.11 -2.98
C SER A 33 10.50 -8.90 -2.82
N PHE A 34 9.94 -7.70 -2.74
CA PHE A 34 10.70 -6.45 -2.91
C PHE A 34 10.53 -5.42 -1.79
N LEU A 35 9.42 -5.48 -1.03
CA LEU A 35 9.01 -4.36 -0.17
C LEU A 35 8.96 -4.72 1.31
N LEU A 36 8.38 -5.88 1.66
CA LEU A 36 8.03 -6.27 3.02
C LEU A 36 8.74 -7.57 3.42
N THR A 37 9.05 -7.70 4.72
CA THR A 37 9.92 -8.76 5.24
C THR A 37 9.17 -9.99 5.78
N GLY A 38 7.88 -9.85 6.05
CA GLY A 38 7.05 -10.77 6.84
C GLY A 38 6.82 -10.34 8.29
N GLU A 39 7.63 -9.42 8.81
CA GLU A 39 7.53 -8.92 10.18
C GLU A 39 6.76 -7.59 10.19
N LYS A 40 5.78 -7.43 11.08
CA LYS A 40 4.93 -6.24 11.14
C LYS A 40 5.75 -4.96 11.20
N GLY A 41 5.42 -4.00 10.34
CA GLY A 41 6.07 -2.71 10.20
C GLY A 41 7.45 -2.76 9.51
N ALA A 42 8.08 -3.93 9.40
CA ALA A 42 9.45 -4.04 8.91
C ALA A 42 9.52 -4.06 7.38
N LEU A 43 10.39 -3.20 6.85
CA LEU A 43 10.65 -3.01 5.42
C LEU A 43 11.92 -3.73 4.98
N VAL A 44 11.96 -4.18 3.73
CA VAL A 44 13.16 -4.82 3.17
C VAL A 44 14.32 -3.81 3.14
N PRO A 45 15.54 -4.16 3.60
CA PRO A 45 16.72 -3.28 3.54
C PRO A 45 17.20 -2.97 2.10
N ASP A 46 17.83 -1.81 1.89
CA ASP A 46 18.40 -1.41 0.59
C ASP A 46 19.56 -2.30 0.12
N ARG A 47 20.28 -2.93 1.06
CA ARG A 47 21.30 -3.94 0.74
C ARG A 47 20.72 -5.17 0.04
N ASP A 48 19.44 -5.45 0.29
CA ASP A 48 18.77 -6.65 -0.23
C ASP A 48 18.06 -6.32 -1.54
N VAL A 49 17.30 -5.23 -1.61
CA VAL A 49 16.63 -4.77 -2.84
C VAL A 49 17.10 -3.36 -3.17
N ARG A 50 17.60 -3.17 -4.39
CA ARG A 50 17.97 -1.83 -4.88
C ARG A 50 16.77 -0.89 -4.80
N VAL A 51 17.02 0.34 -4.37
CA VAL A 51 16.04 1.43 -4.27
C VAL A 51 15.18 1.59 -5.52
N SER A 52 15.77 1.53 -6.72
CA SER A 52 15.03 1.64 -7.97
C SER A 52 14.01 0.53 -8.19
N VAL A 53 14.31 -0.70 -7.74
CA VAL A 53 13.39 -1.84 -7.82
C VAL A 53 12.25 -1.67 -6.83
N LYS A 54 12.53 -1.15 -5.62
CA LYS A 54 11.48 -0.83 -4.64
C LYS A 54 10.53 0.24 -5.16
N ALA A 55 11.06 1.33 -5.70
CA ALA A 55 10.24 2.41 -6.27
C ALA A 55 9.33 1.91 -7.40
N LEU A 56 9.86 1.03 -8.27
CA LEU A 56 9.08 0.38 -9.32
C LEU A 56 8.02 -0.55 -8.73
N ALA A 57 8.37 -1.37 -7.73
CA ALA A 57 7.44 -2.29 -7.08
C ALA A 57 6.28 -1.54 -6.39
N VAL A 58 6.56 -0.44 -5.66
CA VAL A 58 5.52 0.44 -5.09
C VAL A 58 4.60 0.98 -6.18
N SER A 59 5.17 1.40 -7.33
CA SER A 59 4.38 1.90 -8.46
C SER A 59 3.49 0.82 -9.08
N CYS A 60 4.00 -0.41 -9.23
CA CYS A 60 3.23 -1.55 -9.71
C CYS A 60 2.11 -1.96 -8.74
N VAL A 61 2.37 -1.92 -7.42
CA VAL A 61 1.34 -2.11 -6.40
C VAL A 61 0.27 -1.03 -6.53
N GLY A 62 0.66 0.24 -6.68
CA GLY A 62 -0.29 1.34 -6.92
C GLY A 62 -1.18 1.10 -8.13
N ALA A 63 -0.60 0.68 -9.26
CA ALA A 63 -1.37 0.36 -10.46
C ALA A 63 -2.35 -0.81 -10.26
N ALA A 64 -1.97 -1.85 -9.52
CA ALA A 64 -2.86 -2.96 -9.18
C ALA A 64 -4.00 -2.54 -8.22
N VAL A 65 -3.67 -1.72 -7.21
CA VAL A 65 -4.62 -1.19 -6.23
C VAL A 65 -5.63 -0.26 -6.88
N ALA A 66 -5.23 0.51 -7.90
CA ALA A 66 -6.16 1.33 -8.69
C ALA A 66 -7.29 0.50 -9.33
N LEU A 67 -7.01 -0.75 -9.69
CA LEU A 67 -7.97 -1.67 -10.30
C LEU A 67 -8.76 -2.48 -9.27
N TYR A 68 -8.11 -2.89 -8.18
CA TYR A 68 -8.68 -3.75 -7.15
C TYR A 68 -8.19 -3.37 -5.74
N PRO A 69 -8.79 -2.34 -5.11
CA PRO A 69 -8.30 -1.79 -3.85
C PRO A 69 -8.31 -2.77 -2.68
N GLU A 70 -9.19 -3.78 -2.70
CA GLU A 70 -9.26 -4.83 -1.67
C GLU A 70 -7.92 -5.58 -1.51
N SER A 71 -7.09 -5.66 -2.57
CA SER A 71 -5.76 -6.29 -2.50
C SER A 71 -4.82 -5.63 -1.49
N PHE A 72 -4.94 -4.31 -1.29
CA PHE A 72 -4.10 -3.53 -0.36
C PHE A 72 -4.34 -3.89 1.12
N PHE A 73 -5.54 -4.38 1.43
CA PHE A 73 -5.94 -4.73 2.80
C PHE A 73 -5.55 -6.16 3.18
N SER A 74 -5.00 -6.94 2.25
CA SER A 74 -4.69 -8.33 2.48
C SER A 74 -3.51 -8.50 3.46
N LYS A 75 -3.59 -9.56 4.28
CA LYS A 75 -2.40 -10.10 4.96
C LYS A 75 -1.35 -10.46 3.93
N LEU A 76 -0.06 -10.23 4.24
CA LEU A 76 1.03 -10.50 3.33
C LEU A 76 1.11 -12.00 2.96
N TYR A 77 1.01 -12.86 3.96
CA TYR A 77 0.96 -14.31 3.80
C TYR A 77 -0.45 -14.84 4.12
N LYS A 78 -0.87 -15.90 3.41
CA LYS A 78 -2.16 -16.58 3.62
C LYS A 78 -2.17 -17.35 4.93
N THR A 79 -1.07 -18.03 5.22
CA THR A 79 -0.83 -18.71 6.48
C THR A 79 0.17 -17.89 7.30
N PRO A 80 -0.06 -17.71 8.61
CA PRO A 80 0.94 -17.12 9.49
C PRO A 80 2.28 -17.83 9.33
N LEU A 81 3.38 -17.08 9.36
CA LEU A 81 4.71 -17.68 9.46
C LEU A 81 4.82 -18.36 10.83
N GLU A 82 5.53 -19.48 10.92
CA GLU A 82 5.74 -20.17 12.19
C GLU A 82 6.41 -19.22 13.19
N ALA A 83 5.72 -18.95 14.30
CA ALA A 83 6.23 -18.12 15.36
C ALA A 83 7.36 -18.85 16.08
N MET A 84 8.60 -18.38 15.95
CA MET A 84 9.70 -18.82 16.84
C MET A 84 9.49 -18.22 18.25
N GLY A 85 8.50 -18.74 18.98
CA GLY A 85 8.38 -18.60 20.43
C GLY A 85 7.83 -17.27 20.97
N GLY A 86 7.29 -16.36 20.14
CA GLY A 86 6.69 -15.09 20.58
C GLY A 86 5.29 -14.83 19.99
N GLU A 87 4.61 -13.77 20.46
CA GLU A 87 3.38 -13.27 19.84
C GLU A 87 3.69 -12.81 18.41
N TYR A 88 3.30 -13.61 17.42
CA TYR A 88 3.47 -13.27 16.01
C TYR A 88 2.38 -12.31 15.57
N GLU A 89 2.75 -11.06 15.34
CA GLU A 89 1.85 -10.10 14.70
C GLU A 89 1.99 -10.18 13.17
N GLU A 90 0.88 -10.41 12.49
CA GLU A 90 0.85 -10.53 11.04
C GLU A 90 1.16 -9.20 10.35
N GLN A 91 2.05 -9.26 9.34
CA GLN A 91 2.29 -8.13 8.45
C GLN A 91 1.20 -8.04 7.37
N TYR A 92 0.70 -6.83 7.15
CA TYR A 92 -0.25 -6.51 6.08
C TYR A 92 0.46 -5.84 4.90
N VAL A 93 -0.15 -5.92 3.72
CA VAL A 93 0.31 -5.16 2.54
C VAL A 93 0.30 -3.64 2.80
N SER A 94 -0.59 -3.15 3.67
CA SER A 94 -0.66 -1.75 4.05
C SER A 94 0.63 -1.19 4.65
N ASP A 95 1.50 -2.03 5.19
CA ASP A 95 2.79 -1.62 5.75
C ASP A 95 3.74 -1.05 4.68
N ILE A 96 3.44 -1.21 3.38
CA ILE A 96 4.14 -0.50 2.30
C ILE A 96 4.13 1.02 2.54
N LEU A 97 3.10 1.56 3.20
CA LEU A 97 3.04 3.00 3.47
C LEU A 97 4.14 3.48 4.41
N ASN A 98 4.82 2.59 5.14
CA ASN A 98 5.98 2.96 5.95
C ASN A 98 7.17 3.43 5.08
N TYR A 99 7.18 3.15 3.77
CA TYR A 99 8.15 3.71 2.83
C TYR A 99 8.04 5.23 2.64
N ILE A 100 7.02 5.87 3.21
CA ILE A 100 6.90 7.33 3.23
C ILE A 100 8.08 8.00 3.95
N ASP A 101 8.77 7.28 4.84
CA ASP A 101 9.93 7.74 5.62
C ASP A 101 11.27 7.26 5.05
N HIS A 102 11.27 6.70 3.85
CA HIS A 102 12.48 6.18 3.23
C HIS A 102 13.49 7.31 2.90
N GLY A 103 14.79 7.03 3.00
CA GLY A 103 15.84 8.03 2.73
C GLY A 103 15.87 8.51 1.26
N ASP A 104 15.45 7.66 0.33
CA ASP A 104 15.38 7.98 -1.10
C ASP A 104 14.09 8.74 -1.49
N PRO A 105 14.19 9.89 -2.18
CA PRO A 105 13.04 10.74 -2.50
C PRO A 105 12.08 10.13 -3.53
N GLN A 106 12.57 9.27 -4.44
CA GLN A 106 11.73 8.61 -5.43
C GLN A 106 10.83 7.57 -4.77
N ILE A 107 11.32 6.85 -3.75
CA ILE A 107 10.51 5.93 -2.95
C ILE A 107 9.44 6.66 -2.14
N ARG A 108 9.79 7.75 -1.45
CA ARG A 108 8.80 8.57 -0.71
C ARG A 108 7.71 9.07 -1.65
N GLY A 109 8.10 9.61 -2.80
CA GLY A 109 7.17 10.11 -3.80
C GLY A 109 6.29 9.02 -4.45
N ALA A 110 6.85 7.84 -4.73
CA ALA A 110 6.07 6.70 -5.20
C ALA A 110 5.04 6.24 -4.15
N THR A 111 5.41 6.28 -2.87
CA THR A 111 4.52 5.96 -1.74
C THR A 111 3.42 7.01 -1.61
N ALA A 112 3.71 8.30 -1.80
CA ALA A 112 2.69 9.34 -1.87
C ALA A 112 1.68 9.09 -3.01
N ILE A 113 2.16 8.72 -4.20
CA ILE A 113 1.29 8.35 -5.33
C ILE A 113 0.41 7.14 -5.00
N LEU A 114 0.95 6.15 -4.29
CA LEU A 114 0.17 5.02 -3.79
C LEU A 114 -0.93 5.50 -2.83
N CYS A 115 -0.63 6.41 -1.89
CA CYS A 115 -1.64 7.01 -0.99
C CYS A 115 -2.80 7.66 -1.77
N GLY A 116 -2.49 8.53 -2.73
CA GLY A 116 -3.50 9.18 -3.56
C GLY A 116 -4.32 8.18 -4.38
N THR A 117 -3.66 7.15 -4.91
CA THR A 117 -4.33 6.06 -5.65
C THR A 117 -5.27 5.25 -4.75
N ILE A 118 -4.86 4.91 -3.53
CA ILE A 118 -5.70 4.20 -2.55
C ILE A 118 -6.96 5.03 -2.24
N VAL A 119 -6.80 6.32 -1.93
CA VAL A 119 -7.93 7.19 -1.60
C VAL A 119 -8.92 7.23 -2.77
N ASN A 120 -8.44 7.50 -3.98
CA ASN A 120 -9.30 7.58 -5.16
C ASN A 120 -10.01 6.25 -5.48
N SER A 121 -9.26 5.14 -5.41
CA SER A 121 -9.79 3.81 -5.73
C SER A 121 -10.83 3.35 -4.72
N ILE A 122 -10.63 3.58 -3.41
CA ILE A 122 -11.63 3.28 -2.37
C ILE A 122 -12.90 4.08 -2.63
N LEU A 123 -12.80 5.41 -2.80
CA LEU A 123 -13.96 6.28 -3.02
C LEU A 123 -14.75 5.89 -4.27
N THR A 124 -14.05 5.55 -5.35
CA THR A 124 -14.67 5.14 -6.62
C THR A 124 -15.32 3.75 -6.50
N LYS A 125 -14.62 2.79 -5.89
CA LYS A 125 -15.09 1.40 -5.74
C LYS A 125 -16.29 1.31 -4.81
N SER A 126 -16.28 2.08 -3.73
CA SER A 126 -17.38 2.13 -2.76
C SER A 126 -18.57 2.97 -3.25
N ARG A 127 -18.44 3.67 -4.38
CA ARG A 127 -19.41 4.69 -4.83
C ARG A 127 -19.69 5.72 -3.74
N PHE A 128 -18.63 6.17 -3.07
CA PHE A 128 -18.63 7.10 -1.94
C PHE A 128 -19.28 6.59 -0.64
N ASP A 129 -19.79 5.35 -0.58
CA ASP A 129 -20.21 4.68 0.66
C ASP A 129 -19.05 3.90 1.30
N VAL A 130 -18.05 4.67 1.76
CA VAL A 130 -16.77 4.14 2.25
C VAL A 130 -16.93 3.29 3.50
N GLU A 131 -17.75 3.72 4.46
CA GLU A 131 -17.88 3.03 5.76
C GLU A 131 -18.39 1.60 5.57
N LYS A 132 -19.45 1.43 4.78
CA LYS A 132 -20.00 0.12 4.45
C LYS A 132 -18.98 -0.76 3.74
N TRP A 133 -18.24 -0.20 2.79
CA TRP A 133 -17.21 -0.93 2.07
C TRP A 133 -16.06 -1.37 3.01
N LEU A 134 -15.57 -0.47 3.86
CA LEU A 134 -14.51 -0.76 4.84
C LEU A 134 -14.94 -1.82 5.87
N ILE A 135 -16.21 -1.83 6.32
CA ILE A 135 -16.70 -2.88 7.22
C ILE A 135 -16.58 -4.27 6.58
N ASN A 136 -16.96 -4.41 5.30
CA ASN A 136 -16.85 -5.69 4.58
C ASN A 136 -15.39 -6.12 4.42
N VAL A 137 -14.51 -5.19 4.06
CA VAL A 137 -13.08 -5.45 3.92
C VAL A 137 -12.45 -5.84 5.26
N ARG A 138 -12.72 -5.09 6.33
CA ARG A 138 -12.26 -5.37 7.71
C ARG A 138 -12.71 -6.74 8.20
N THR A 139 -13.97 -7.10 7.95
CA THR A 139 -14.51 -8.42 8.32
C THR A 139 -13.76 -9.54 7.59
N SER A 140 -13.34 -9.30 6.35
CA SER A 140 -12.67 -10.31 5.52
C SER A 140 -11.16 -10.41 5.79
N THR A 141 -10.50 -9.30 6.14
CA THR A 141 -9.03 -9.25 6.25
C THR A 141 -8.51 -9.05 7.67
N GLY A 142 -9.29 -8.46 8.57
CA GLY A 142 -8.85 -8.01 9.90
C GLY A 142 -8.05 -6.70 9.87
N ASN A 143 -7.78 -6.12 8.70
CA ASN A 143 -6.98 -4.90 8.57
C ASN A 143 -7.78 -3.66 8.97
N LEU A 144 -7.29 -2.89 9.95
CA LEU A 144 -7.97 -1.71 10.48
C LEU A 144 -7.72 -0.42 9.68
N PHE A 145 -6.81 -0.45 8.70
CA PHE A 145 -6.49 0.69 7.84
C PHE A 145 -7.74 1.38 7.29
N SER A 146 -7.68 2.70 7.20
CA SER A 146 -8.71 3.57 6.65
C SER A 146 -8.10 4.55 5.65
N LEU A 147 -8.91 5.04 4.70
CA LEU A 147 -8.42 6.03 3.73
C LEU A 147 -7.95 7.33 4.41
N VAL A 148 -8.45 7.64 5.61
CA VAL A 148 -8.05 8.83 6.36
C VAL A 148 -6.58 8.78 6.77
N ASP A 149 -6.02 7.58 6.91
CA ASP A 149 -4.61 7.37 7.28
C ASP A 149 -3.65 7.81 6.16
N CYS A 150 -4.12 7.91 4.91
CA CYS A 150 -3.34 8.45 3.80
C CYS A 150 -3.15 9.97 3.86
N ILE A 151 -4.05 10.71 4.50
CA ILE A 151 -4.08 12.18 4.41
C ILE A 151 -2.87 12.81 5.10
N PRO A 152 -2.49 12.42 6.34
CA PRO A 152 -1.27 12.92 6.97
C PRO A 152 -0.01 12.60 6.16
N LEU A 153 0.03 11.46 5.47
CA LEU A 153 1.16 11.04 4.63
C LEU A 153 1.31 11.94 3.39
N LEU A 154 0.19 12.31 2.77
CA LEU A 154 0.16 13.27 1.67
C LEU A 154 0.59 14.66 2.14
N GLN A 155 0.05 15.15 3.27
CA GLN A 155 0.45 16.44 3.84
C GLN A 155 1.94 16.50 4.18
N LYS A 156 2.49 15.41 4.72
CA LYS A 156 3.92 15.28 5.00
C LYS A 156 4.75 15.40 3.73
N THR A 157 4.38 14.66 2.68
CA THR A 157 5.16 14.63 1.42
C THR A 157 5.01 15.87 0.55
N LEU A 158 3.95 16.67 0.73
CA LEU A 158 3.83 18.00 0.13
C LEU A 158 4.81 19.01 0.75
N LYS A 159 5.27 18.75 1.98
CA LYS A 159 6.23 19.58 2.74
C LYS A 159 7.62 18.95 2.79
N ASP A 160 7.91 18.02 1.88
CA ASP A 160 9.19 17.30 1.85
C ASP A 160 10.35 18.22 1.46
N GLU A 161 11.55 17.91 1.93
CA GLU A 161 12.77 18.64 1.58
C GLU A 161 13.17 18.44 0.10
N SER A 162 12.77 17.32 -0.50
CA SER A 162 13.09 17.01 -1.89
C SER A 162 12.01 17.52 -2.84
N SER A 163 12.42 18.34 -3.81
CA SER A 163 11.56 18.77 -4.90
C SER A 163 11.01 17.61 -5.74
N VAL A 164 11.73 16.48 -5.81
CA VAL A 164 11.27 15.26 -6.47
C VAL A 164 10.09 14.66 -5.72
N THR A 165 10.19 14.53 -4.39
CA THR A 165 9.10 14.03 -3.56
C THR A 165 7.90 14.96 -3.60
N CYS A 166 8.10 16.28 -3.48
CA CYS A 166 7.01 17.27 -3.58
C CYS A 166 6.28 17.20 -4.94
N LYS A 167 7.00 17.08 -6.05
CA LYS A 167 6.40 16.92 -7.39
C LYS A 167 5.50 15.67 -7.47
N LEU A 168 5.96 14.55 -6.92
CA LEU A 168 5.20 13.29 -6.92
C LEU A 168 4.01 13.37 -5.94
N ALA A 169 4.16 14.05 -4.80
CA ALA A 169 3.07 14.33 -3.88
C ALA A 169 1.97 15.18 -4.53
N CYS A 170 2.32 16.24 -5.27
CA CYS A 170 1.35 17.02 -6.06
C CYS A 170 0.61 16.14 -7.09
N THR A 171 1.32 15.19 -7.71
CA THR A 171 0.71 14.22 -8.63
C THR A 171 -0.27 13.31 -7.89
N ALA A 172 0.07 12.88 -6.69
CA ALA A 172 -0.82 12.09 -5.83
C ALA A 172 -2.09 12.85 -5.44
N VAL A 173 -1.96 14.11 -5.02
CA VAL A 173 -3.11 14.97 -4.70
C VAL A 173 -4.02 15.13 -5.91
N ARG A 174 -3.45 15.37 -7.11
CA ARG A 174 -4.22 15.43 -8.35
C ARG A 174 -5.07 14.17 -8.59
N HIS A 175 -4.59 12.99 -8.20
CA HIS A 175 -5.34 11.74 -8.39
C HIS A 175 -6.56 11.62 -7.48
N CYS A 176 -6.52 12.16 -6.26
CA CYS A 176 -7.56 11.93 -5.26
C CYS A 176 -8.43 13.14 -4.93
N ILE A 177 -7.97 14.37 -5.21
CA ILE A 177 -8.59 15.57 -4.67
C ILE A 177 -10.05 15.74 -5.08
N MET A 178 -10.38 15.52 -6.36
CA MET A 178 -11.74 15.66 -6.86
C MET A 178 -12.71 14.68 -6.20
N SER A 179 -12.28 13.42 -6.07
CA SER A 179 -13.06 12.36 -5.43
C SER A 179 -13.24 12.63 -3.93
N LEU A 180 -12.18 13.06 -3.25
CA LEU A 180 -12.21 13.47 -1.83
C LEU A 180 -13.23 14.58 -1.60
N CYS A 181 -13.12 15.68 -2.35
CA CYS A 181 -14.01 16.84 -2.22
C CYS A 181 -15.47 16.52 -2.54
N SER A 182 -15.73 15.49 -3.35
CA SER A 182 -17.08 15.04 -3.72
C SER A 182 -17.66 13.98 -2.75
N SER A 183 -16.92 13.62 -1.70
CA SER A 183 -17.28 12.56 -0.76
C SER A 183 -17.67 13.09 0.62
N SER A 184 -18.03 12.18 1.53
CA SER A 184 -18.20 12.49 2.95
C SER A 184 -16.91 12.94 3.66
N TYR A 185 -15.75 12.80 3.01
CA TYR A 185 -14.44 13.23 3.51
C TYR A 185 -13.96 14.55 2.89
N SER A 186 -14.89 15.39 2.41
CA SER A 186 -14.56 16.64 1.71
C SER A 186 -13.70 17.61 2.54
N GLU A 187 -13.86 17.62 3.87
CA GLU A 187 -13.00 18.38 4.79
C GLU A 187 -11.52 17.99 4.66
N LEU A 188 -11.22 16.70 4.53
CA LEU A 188 -9.85 16.21 4.31
C LEU A 188 -9.32 16.65 2.94
N GLY A 189 -10.19 16.76 1.93
CA GLY A 189 -9.84 17.34 0.64
C GLY A 189 -9.42 18.80 0.76
N LEU A 190 -10.18 19.61 1.51
CA LEU A 190 -9.84 21.01 1.77
C LEU A 190 -8.49 21.15 2.50
N GLN A 191 -8.20 20.28 3.46
CA GLN A 191 -6.92 20.25 4.16
C GLN A 191 -5.70 19.90 3.28
N LEU A 192 -5.90 19.39 2.07
CA LEU A 192 -4.83 19.14 1.09
C LEU A 192 -4.65 20.30 0.10
N ILE A 193 -5.62 21.21 0.01
CA ILE A 193 -5.57 22.38 -0.89
C ILE A 193 -4.92 23.58 -0.19
N VAL A 194 -5.03 23.65 1.14
CA VAL A 194 -4.49 24.73 1.99
C VAL A 194 -3.06 24.39 2.44
#